data_AF-A0AAQ1NY82-F1
#
_entry.id   AF-A0AAQ1NY82-F1
#
_cell.length_a   1.000
_cell.length_b   1.000
_cell.length_c   1.000
_cell.angle_alpha   90.00
_cell.angle_beta   90.00
_cell.angle_gamma   90.00
#
_symmetry.space_group_name_H-M   'P 1'
#
loop_
_entity.id
_entity.type
_entity.pdbx_description
1 polymer ?
#
loop_
_entity_poly.entity_id
_entity_poly.type
_entity_poly.pdbx_seq_one_letter_code
_entity_poly.pdbx_strand_id
1 'polypeptide(L)'
;MKFRFQKLGSIFVCIFYNLFFSFVSLEAITIEVFIPLCDDKSLVCGKGKAGDPRSLEENLYWGAAFGAETFFKRNSNFKILEIKERKLDSPILRTLIIEKKRKQNETYTKLIIYAYAGDKIDNALLDFLNASSGKSPADIIVWSGHNRLMDRIPPKLQSQSAKTVAVLACESEKYFDSVLRSIGAKPIVLTKTFMAPEAYLLEALTETVSKFGAEDKKSIRSAMIRSYAKYQKISLKAAGSVFSKLE
;
A
#
# COMPACT_ATOMS: atom_id res chain seq x y z
N MET A 1 14.71 -16.67 88.22
CA MET A 1 13.90 -17.42 87.23
C MET A 1 13.17 -16.43 86.34
N LYS A 2 13.52 -16.44 85.04
CA LYS A 2 12.79 -15.97 83.84
C LYS A 2 12.40 -14.48 83.70
N PHE A 3 13.28 -13.77 82.98
CA PHE A 3 12.98 -12.61 82.14
C PHE A 3 11.94 -12.96 81.05
N ARG A 4 11.03 -12.03 80.75
CA ARG A 4 10.10 -12.14 79.62
C ARG A 4 10.17 -10.86 78.79
N PHE A 5 10.92 -10.93 77.68
CA PHE A 5 11.00 -9.91 76.64
C PHE A 5 9.68 -9.86 75.85
N GLN A 6 9.12 -8.66 75.67
CA GLN A 6 8.04 -8.38 74.71
C GLN A 6 8.65 -8.21 73.30
N LYS A 7 8.11 -8.94 72.32
CA LYS A 7 8.46 -8.80 70.90
C LYS A 7 7.74 -7.58 70.31
N LEU A 8 8.50 -6.58 69.85
CA LEU A 8 8.00 -5.60 68.87
C LEU A 8 7.97 -6.26 67.48
N GLY A 9 6.79 -6.26 66.84
CA GLY A 9 6.65 -6.66 65.45
C GLY A 9 6.97 -5.50 64.51
N SER A 10 7.97 -5.68 63.64
CA SER A 10 8.25 -4.76 62.53
C SER A 10 7.18 -4.89 61.45
N ILE A 11 6.44 -3.81 61.21
CA ILE A 11 5.54 -3.67 60.06
C ILE A 11 6.41 -3.30 58.85
N PHE A 12 6.53 -4.22 57.90
CA PHE A 12 7.20 -3.99 56.62
C PHE A 12 6.21 -3.32 55.67
N VAL A 13 6.33 -2.00 55.48
CA VAL A 13 5.51 -1.24 54.51
C VAL A 13 6.13 -1.43 53.13
N CYS A 14 5.58 -2.33 52.33
CA CYS A 14 5.92 -2.48 50.92
C CYS A 14 5.32 -1.30 50.14
N ILE A 15 6.14 -0.30 49.81
CA ILE A 15 5.78 0.78 48.88
C ILE A 15 5.72 0.17 47.47
N PHE A 16 4.53 -0.18 47.00
CA PHE A 16 4.29 -0.55 45.62
C PHE A 16 4.37 0.70 44.73
N TYR A 17 5.52 0.92 44.08
CA TYR A 17 5.62 1.86 42.97
C TYR A 17 4.73 1.34 41.83
N ASN A 18 3.58 1.98 41.62
CA ASN A 18 2.77 1.79 40.42
C ASN A 18 3.56 2.35 39.22
N LEU A 19 4.34 1.50 38.55
CA LEU A 19 4.83 1.80 37.21
C LEU A 19 3.62 1.87 36.28
N PHE A 20 3.12 3.08 36.02
CA PHE A 20 2.30 3.36 34.86
C PHE A 20 3.14 3.13 33.61
N PHE A 21 3.12 1.89 33.10
CA PHE A 21 3.59 1.62 31.75
C PHE A 21 2.61 2.28 30.78
N SER A 22 2.96 3.49 30.33
CA SER A 22 2.36 4.05 29.12
C SER A 22 2.65 3.09 27.98
N PHE A 23 1.65 2.29 27.60
CA PHE A 23 1.69 1.56 26.34
C PHE A 23 1.71 2.61 25.23
N VAL A 24 2.91 2.97 24.79
CA VAL A 24 3.09 3.67 23.52
C VAL A 24 2.67 2.67 22.46
N SER A 25 1.41 2.78 22.01
CA SER A 25 0.96 2.10 20.80
C SER A 25 1.89 2.58 19.69
N LEU A 26 2.71 1.68 19.15
CA LEU A 26 3.55 2.00 18.02
C LEU A 26 2.61 2.17 16.83
N GLU A 27 2.20 3.40 16.53
CA GLU A 27 1.26 3.68 15.44
C GLU A 27 1.85 3.10 14.15
N ALA A 28 1.14 2.16 13.55
CA ALA A 28 1.59 1.38 12.42
C ALA A 28 0.88 1.89 11.18
N ILE A 29 1.62 2.31 10.15
CA ILE A 29 1.01 2.65 8.86
C ILE A 29 0.69 1.35 8.13
N THR A 30 -0.58 1.12 7.85
CA THR A 30 -1.05 0.00 7.04
C THR A 30 -1.42 0.50 5.65
N ILE A 31 -0.80 -0.11 4.62
CA ILE A 31 -1.05 0.20 3.21
C ILE A 31 -1.76 -1.00 2.57
N GLU A 32 -2.93 -0.76 1.99
CA GLU A 32 -3.69 -1.76 1.27
C GLU A 32 -3.55 -1.55 -0.24
N VAL A 33 -3.08 -2.55 -0.97
CA VAL A 33 -2.74 -2.42 -2.39
C VAL A 33 -3.56 -3.39 -3.25
N PHE A 34 -4.25 -2.84 -4.23
CA PHE A 34 -5.12 -3.55 -5.17
C PHE A 34 -4.41 -3.61 -6.53
N ILE A 35 -3.98 -4.81 -6.92
CA ILE A 35 -3.27 -5.05 -8.18
C ILE A 35 -4.10 -6.00 -9.05
N PRO A 36 -4.87 -5.50 -10.02
CA PRO A 36 -5.38 -6.35 -11.09
C PRO A 36 -4.20 -6.81 -11.95
N LEU A 37 -4.06 -8.12 -12.14
CA LEU A 37 -3.10 -8.68 -13.09
C LEU A 37 -3.38 -8.13 -14.50
N CYS A 38 -2.32 -8.00 -15.29
CA CYS A 38 -2.45 -7.54 -16.68
C CYS A 38 -3.24 -8.58 -17.50
N ASP A 39 -4.11 -8.11 -18.40
CA ASP A 39 -4.91 -8.95 -19.30
C ASP A 39 -4.74 -8.45 -20.74
N ASP A 40 -4.16 -9.28 -21.60
CA ASP A 40 -3.90 -8.95 -23.02
C ASP A 40 -5.17 -8.63 -23.82
N LYS A 41 -6.35 -9.00 -23.30
CA LYS A 41 -7.64 -8.59 -23.89
C LYS A 41 -7.96 -7.11 -23.71
N SER A 42 -7.36 -6.47 -22.70
CA SER A 42 -7.65 -5.08 -22.31
C SER A 42 -6.46 -4.15 -22.54
N LEU A 43 -5.23 -4.67 -22.44
CA LEU A 43 -4.00 -3.88 -22.54
C LEU A 43 -2.89 -4.77 -23.11
N VAL A 44 -2.02 -4.24 -23.98
CA VAL A 44 -0.85 -5.00 -24.45
C VAL A 44 0.16 -5.15 -23.30
N CYS A 45 0.28 -6.36 -22.75
CA CYS A 45 1.06 -6.65 -21.54
C CYS A 45 2.47 -7.16 -21.83
N GLY A 46 2.79 -7.47 -23.08
CA GLY A 46 4.09 -8.00 -23.50
C GLY A 46 3.95 -9.31 -24.27
N LYS A 47 4.78 -10.31 -23.93
CA LYS A 47 4.78 -11.62 -24.58
C LYS A 47 4.49 -12.72 -23.57
N GLY A 48 3.92 -13.83 -24.05
CA GLY A 48 3.68 -15.02 -23.25
C GLY A 48 2.72 -14.76 -22.11
N LYS A 49 3.07 -15.20 -20.90
CA LYS A 49 2.20 -15.09 -19.71
C LYS A 49 2.15 -13.71 -19.08
N ALA A 50 2.86 -12.72 -19.64
CA ALA A 50 2.85 -11.36 -19.12
C ALA A 50 1.45 -10.74 -19.09
N GLY A 51 0.57 -11.11 -20.03
CA GLY A 51 -0.84 -10.72 -20.08
C GLY A 51 -1.82 -11.85 -19.81
N ASP A 52 -1.37 -12.96 -19.23
CA ASP A 52 -2.29 -13.98 -18.71
C ASP A 52 -2.96 -13.43 -17.44
N PRO A 53 -4.28 -13.22 -17.42
CA PRO A 53 -4.98 -12.60 -16.30
C PRO A 53 -4.96 -13.45 -15.03
N ARG A 54 -4.50 -14.71 -15.08
CA ARG A 54 -4.45 -15.61 -13.92
C ARG A 54 -3.06 -16.18 -13.60
N SER A 55 -2.02 -15.85 -14.36
CA SER A 55 -0.66 -16.33 -14.06
C SER A 55 0.01 -15.49 -12.97
N LEU A 56 0.33 -16.08 -11.82
CA LEU A 56 1.08 -15.39 -10.77
C LEU A 56 2.60 -15.42 -11.00
N GLU A 57 3.08 -16.28 -11.88
CA GLU A 57 4.52 -16.54 -12.06
C GLU A 57 5.18 -15.50 -12.96
N GLU A 58 4.45 -15.02 -13.98
CA GLU A 58 5.05 -14.24 -15.08
C GLU A 58 4.26 -12.97 -15.43
N ASN A 59 3.05 -12.77 -14.86
CA ASN A 59 2.24 -11.60 -15.19
C ASN A 59 2.97 -10.28 -14.91
N LEU A 60 2.80 -9.31 -15.81
CA LEU A 60 3.51 -8.03 -15.83
C LEU A 60 3.47 -7.30 -14.47
N TYR A 61 2.33 -7.30 -13.79
CA TYR A 61 2.15 -6.56 -12.54
C TYR A 61 2.46 -7.37 -11.29
N TRP A 62 2.83 -8.65 -11.42
CA TRP A 62 2.98 -9.54 -10.27
C TRP A 62 4.24 -10.42 -10.30
N GLY A 63 4.34 -11.32 -11.27
CA GLY A 63 5.42 -12.31 -11.37
C GLY A 63 6.62 -11.87 -12.21
N ALA A 64 6.44 -10.91 -13.11
CA ALA A 64 7.52 -10.33 -13.91
C ALA A 64 8.59 -9.63 -13.06
N ALA A 65 9.73 -9.25 -13.65
CA ALA A 65 10.89 -8.73 -12.93
C ALA A 65 10.59 -7.55 -11.98
N PHE A 66 9.67 -6.66 -12.37
CA PHE A 66 9.20 -5.53 -11.56
C PHE A 66 7.74 -5.69 -11.08
N GLY A 67 7.16 -6.87 -11.26
CA GLY A 67 5.88 -7.24 -10.66
C GLY A 67 6.00 -7.37 -9.15
N ALA A 68 4.89 -7.15 -8.44
CA ALA A 68 4.89 -6.99 -6.98
C ALA A 68 5.55 -8.15 -6.21
N GLU A 69 5.18 -9.40 -6.48
CA GLU A 69 5.71 -10.54 -5.73
C GLU A 69 7.22 -10.72 -5.99
N THR A 70 7.62 -10.72 -7.26
CA THR A 70 9.02 -10.91 -7.64
C THR A 70 9.91 -9.77 -7.14
N PHE A 71 9.43 -8.53 -7.25
CA PHE A 71 10.16 -7.36 -6.79
C PHE A 71 10.38 -7.40 -5.26
N PHE A 72 9.32 -7.62 -4.48
CA PHE A 72 9.45 -7.62 -3.02
C PHE A 72 10.16 -8.85 -2.47
N LYS A 73 10.11 -10.02 -3.14
CA LYS A 73 10.96 -11.18 -2.78
C LYS A 73 12.45 -10.88 -2.88
N ARG A 74 12.85 -10.06 -3.86
CA ARG A 74 14.26 -9.71 -4.12
C ARG A 74 14.73 -8.50 -3.30
N ASN A 75 13.80 -7.75 -2.72
CA ASN A 75 14.10 -6.51 -2.03
C ASN A 75 14.43 -6.76 -0.55
N SER A 76 15.70 -6.63 -0.18
CA SER A 76 16.18 -6.89 1.17
C SER A 76 15.67 -5.90 2.23
N ASN A 77 15.09 -4.75 1.83
CA ASN A 77 14.45 -3.80 2.76
C ASN A 77 13.03 -4.22 3.17
N PHE A 78 12.46 -5.23 2.53
CA PHE A 78 11.13 -5.74 2.81
C PHE A 78 11.20 -7.21 3.24
N LYS A 79 10.31 -7.59 4.14
CA LYS A 79 10.17 -8.96 4.62
C LYS A 79 8.77 -9.46 4.31
N ILE A 80 8.66 -10.55 3.57
CA ILE A 80 7.38 -11.23 3.39
C ILE A 80 7.05 -11.95 4.69
N LEU A 81 5.95 -11.55 5.32
CA LEU A 81 5.44 -12.17 6.53
C LEU A 81 4.52 -13.35 6.20
N GLU A 82 3.72 -13.20 5.15
CA GLU A 82 2.74 -14.22 4.77
C GLU A 82 2.43 -14.18 3.27
N ILE A 83 2.19 -15.36 2.70
CA ILE A 83 1.63 -15.55 1.35
C ILE A 83 0.37 -16.40 1.51
N LYS A 84 -0.79 -15.85 1.13
CA LYS A 84 -2.07 -16.56 1.16
C LYS A 84 -2.54 -16.83 -0.24
N GLU A 85 -2.58 -18.11 -0.62
CA GLU A 85 -3.32 -18.54 -1.80
C GLU A 85 -4.83 -18.42 -1.56
N ARG A 86 -5.58 -18.16 -2.62
CA ARG A 86 -7.04 -18.14 -2.58
C ARG A 86 -7.61 -19.28 -3.41
N LYS A 87 -8.89 -19.55 -3.20
CA LYS A 87 -9.63 -20.54 -4.00
C LYS A 87 -9.69 -20.09 -5.46
N LEU A 88 -9.80 -21.06 -6.36
CA LEU A 88 -9.75 -20.83 -7.80
C LEU A 88 -10.86 -19.89 -8.32
N ASP A 89 -12.01 -19.87 -7.64
CA ASP A 89 -13.19 -19.05 -7.97
C ASP A 89 -13.14 -17.63 -7.37
N SER A 90 -12.18 -17.34 -6.49
CA SER A 90 -12.00 -16.03 -5.89
C SER A 90 -11.51 -15.00 -6.93
N PRO A 91 -11.99 -13.74 -6.89
CA PRO A 91 -11.43 -12.69 -7.74
C PRO A 91 -9.99 -12.33 -7.36
N ILE A 92 -9.62 -12.53 -6.10
CA ILE A 92 -8.25 -12.43 -5.61
C ILE A 92 -7.60 -13.81 -5.72
N LEU A 93 -6.45 -13.90 -6.36
CA LEU A 93 -5.68 -15.14 -6.53
C LEU A 93 -4.71 -15.37 -5.37
N ARG A 94 -4.03 -14.30 -4.93
CA ARG A 94 -3.01 -14.34 -3.87
C ARG A 94 -3.02 -13.05 -3.06
N THR A 95 -2.72 -13.16 -1.76
CA THR A 95 -2.47 -12.01 -0.89
C THR A 95 -1.07 -12.10 -0.33
N LEU A 96 -0.28 -11.03 -0.46
CA LEU A 96 1.00 -10.88 0.23
C LEU A 96 0.82 -9.96 1.42
N ILE A 97 1.36 -10.39 2.56
CA ILE A 97 1.54 -9.51 3.71
C ILE A 97 3.03 -9.27 3.85
N ILE A 98 3.44 -8.02 3.70
CA ILE A 98 4.85 -7.64 3.74
C ILE A 98 5.08 -6.52 4.75
N GLU A 99 6.24 -6.57 5.37
CA GLU A 99 6.70 -5.58 6.34
C GLU A 99 7.90 -4.86 5.78
N LYS A 100 7.93 -3.52 5.90
CA LYS A 100 9.15 -2.76 5.64
C LYS A 100 10.05 -2.86 6.87
N LYS A 101 11.32 -3.20 6.66
CA LYS A 101 12.34 -3.16 7.72
C LYS A 101 12.51 -1.71 8.18
N ARG A 102 12.21 -1.48 9.46
CA ARG A 102 12.24 -0.16 10.09
C ARG A 102 13.66 0.35 10.25
N LYS A 103 13.94 1.58 9.82
CA LYS A 103 15.14 2.34 10.16
C LYS A 103 14.84 3.29 11.32
N GLN A 104 15.88 3.86 11.93
CA GLN A 104 15.74 4.84 13.01
C GLN A 104 14.86 6.02 12.56
N ASN A 105 13.94 6.45 13.42
CA ASN A 105 12.98 7.54 13.18
C ASN A 105 11.96 7.31 12.05
N GLU A 106 11.76 6.06 11.63
CA GLU A 106 10.65 5.72 10.75
C GLU A 106 9.48 5.14 11.55
N THR A 107 8.26 5.39 11.09
CA THR A 107 7.05 4.71 11.54
C THR A 107 7.06 3.27 11.03
N TYR A 108 6.60 2.33 11.86
CA TYR A 108 6.43 0.95 11.42
C TYR A 108 5.41 0.90 10.27
N THR A 109 5.69 0.13 9.22
CA THR A 109 4.84 0.12 8.02
C THR A 109 4.70 -1.28 7.43
N LYS A 110 3.45 -1.63 7.12
CA LYS A 110 3.06 -2.93 6.59
C LYS A 110 2.20 -2.74 5.35
N LEU A 111 2.40 -3.60 4.35
CA LEU A 111 1.55 -3.66 3.18
C LEU A 111 0.75 -4.96 3.15
N ILE A 112 -0.49 -4.86 2.68
CA ILE A 112 -1.34 -5.98 2.31
C ILE A 112 -1.62 -5.82 0.82
N ILE A 113 -1.07 -6.71 0.00
CA ILE A 113 -1.12 -6.61 -1.45
C ILE A 113 -1.99 -7.74 -1.99
N TYR A 114 -3.05 -7.39 -2.73
CA TYR A 114 -3.96 -8.32 -3.36
C TYR A 114 -3.67 -8.45 -4.85
N ALA A 115 -3.35 -9.66 -5.30
CA ALA A 115 -3.32 -10.01 -6.71
C ALA A 115 -4.74 -10.38 -7.14
N TYR A 116 -5.43 -9.46 -7.81
CA TYR A 116 -6.70 -9.74 -8.46
C TYR A 116 -6.45 -10.37 -9.82
N ALA A 117 -7.23 -11.38 -10.20
CA ALA A 117 -7.22 -11.87 -11.57
C ALA A 117 -7.55 -10.72 -12.53
N GLY A 118 -6.84 -10.61 -13.64
CA GLY A 118 -6.99 -9.52 -14.61
C GLY A 118 -8.38 -9.45 -15.24
N ASP A 119 -8.99 -10.61 -15.48
CA ASP A 119 -10.37 -10.73 -15.95
C ASP A 119 -11.42 -10.41 -14.86
N LYS A 120 -10.95 -10.10 -13.64
CA LYS A 120 -11.73 -9.65 -12.48
C LYS A 120 -11.35 -8.23 -12.07
N ILE A 121 -10.78 -7.43 -12.97
CA ILE A 121 -10.42 -6.02 -12.71
C ILE A 121 -11.60 -5.16 -12.24
N ASP A 122 -12.83 -5.51 -12.63
CA ASP A 122 -14.04 -4.82 -12.17
C ASP A 122 -14.32 -5.07 -10.68
N ASN A 123 -14.03 -6.29 -10.19
CA ASN A 123 -14.07 -6.59 -8.76
C ASN A 123 -12.97 -5.80 -8.02
N ALA A 124 -11.76 -5.80 -8.56
CA ALA A 124 -10.65 -5.03 -8.00
C ALA A 124 -11.01 -3.55 -7.86
N LEU A 125 -11.60 -2.95 -8.91
CA LEU A 125 -11.99 -1.53 -8.91
C LEU A 125 -13.07 -1.25 -7.87
N LEU A 126 -14.09 -2.12 -7.77
CA LEU A 126 -15.16 -1.97 -6.79
C LEU A 126 -14.60 -2.06 -5.36
N ASP A 127 -13.74 -3.03 -5.08
CA ASP A 127 -13.16 -3.23 -3.76
C ASP A 127 -12.19 -2.09 -3.40
N PHE A 128 -11.37 -1.63 -4.33
CA PHE A 128 -10.49 -0.46 -4.17
C PHE A 128 -11.29 0.81 -3.84
N LEU A 129 -12.38 1.09 -4.58
CA LEU A 129 -13.18 2.29 -4.34
C LEU A 129 -13.99 2.19 -3.03
N ASN A 130 -14.47 1.00 -2.68
CA ASN A 130 -15.09 0.75 -1.36
C ASN A 130 -14.10 0.96 -0.21
N ALA A 131 -12.87 0.45 -0.34
CA ALA A 131 -11.82 0.69 0.64
C ALA A 131 -11.52 2.20 0.75
N SER A 132 -11.40 2.87 -0.39
CA SER A 132 -11.16 4.32 -0.49
C SER A 132 -12.30 5.17 0.08
N SER A 133 -13.54 4.66 0.12
CA SER A 133 -14.70 5.37 0.70
C SER A 133 -14.81 5.21 2.22
N GLY A 134 -13.84 4.53 2.87
CA GLY A 134 -13.80 4.36 4.32
C GLY A 134 -14.12 2.96 4.85
N LYS A 135 -14.38 1.97 3.98
CA LYS A 135 -14.72 0.60 4.42
C LYS A 135 -13.51 -0.25 4.83
N SER A 136 -12.30 0.24 4.60
CA SER A 136 -11.06 -0.41 5.04
C SER A 136 -10.51 0.23 6.32
N PRO A 137 -9.96 -0.56 7.26
CA PRO A 137 -9.24 -0.02 8.41
C PRO A 137 -7.85 0.53 8.05
N ALA A 138 -7.32 0.25 6.85
CA ALA A 138 -6.00 0.72 6.45
C ALA A 138 -5.90 2.26 6.35
N ASP A 139 -4.70 2.78 6.55
CA ASP A 139 -4.42 4.22 6.52
C ASP A 139 -4.30 4.75 5.09
N ILE A 140 -3.71 3.94 4.21
CA ILE A 140 -3.45 4.29 2.81
C ILE A 140 -3.98 3.18 1.91
N ILE A 141 -4.81 3.56 0.94
CA ILE A 141 -5.35 2.66 -0.08
C ILE A 141 -4.65 2.92 -1.41
N VAL A 142 -4.23 1.88 -2.11
CA VAL A 142 -3.42 2.01 -3.33
C VAL A 142 -4.00 1.17 -4.46
N TRP A 143 -4.15 1.78 -5.63
CA TRP A 143 -4.37 1.07 -6.89
C TRP A 143 -3.07 1.03 -7.68
N SER A 144 -2.69 -0.13 -8.22
CA SER A 144 -1.53 -0.27 -9.11
C SER A 144 -1.83 -1.21 -10.26
N GLY A 145 -1.87 -0.70 -11.49
CA GLY A 145 -2.14 -1.51 -12.69
C GLY A 145 -2.86 -0.72 -13.77
N HIS A 146 -3.56 -1.44 -14.66
CA HIS A 146 -4.37 -0.84 -15.72
C HIS A 146 -5.39 0.15 -15.16
N ASN A 147 -5.60 1.29 -15.83
CA ASN A 147 -6.59 2.26 -15.40
C ASN A 147 -7.98 1.81 -15.88
N ARG A 148 -8.70 1.10 -15.02
CA ARG A 148 -10.02 0.58 -15.40
C ARG A 148 -11.06 1.67 -15.70
N LEU A 149 -10.90 2.88 -15.14
CA LEU A 149 -11.81 4.00 -15.42
C LEU A 149 -11.59 4.64 -16.81
N MET A 150 -10.55 4.23 -17.54
CA MET A 150 -10.42 4.55 -18.98
C MET A 150 -11.40 3.74 -19.84
N ASP A 151 -11.78 2.55 -19.37
CA ASP A 151 -12.58 1.60 -20.17
C ASP A 151 -14.07 1.67 -19.85
N ARG A 152 -14.43 2.23 -18.69
CA ARG A 152 -15.80 2.20 -18.18
C ARG A 152 -16.09 3.34 -17.21
N ILE A 153 -17.39 3.57 -17.03
CA ILE A 153 -17.94 4.50 -16.05
C ILE A 153 -17.72 3.93 -14.63
N PRO A 154 -17.36 4.78 -13.64
CA PRO A 154 -17.22 4.36 -12.25
C PRO A 154 -18.54 3.84 -11.65
N PRO A 155 -18.49 2.87 -10.72
CA PRO A 155 -19.66 2.49 -9.94
C PRO A 155 -20.11 3.64 -9.03
N LYS A 156 -21.43 3.72 -8.76
CA LYS A 156 -21.96 4.68 -7.78
C LYS A 156 -21.64 4.20 -6.36
N LEU A 157 -21.06 5.09 -5.56
CA LEU A 157 -20.67 4.80 -4.18
C LEU A 157 -21.04 5.97 -3.26
N GLN A 158 -21.26 5.65 -1.99
CA GLN A 158 -21.48 6.64 -0.94
C GLN A 158 -20.21 6.77 -0.10
N SER A 159 -19.84 8.01 0.24
CA SER A 159 -18.74 8.27 1.17
C SER A 159 -19.14 7.86 2.59
N GLN A 160 -18.24 7.20 3.32
CA GLN A 160 -18.39 6.94 4.75
C GLN A 160 -17.35 7.69 5.57
N SER A 161 -16.07 7.60 5.17
CA SER A 161 -14.98 8.34 5.79
C SER A 161 -13.87 8.63 4.79
N ALA A 162 -13.14 9.72 5.01
CA ALA A 162 -12.03 10.10 4.15
C ALA A 162 -10.84 9.16 4.34
N LYS A 163 -10.34 8.61 3.23
CA LYS A 163 -9.10 7.82 3.20
C LYS A 163 -8.03 8.47 2.33
N THR A 164 -6.78 8.28 2.71
CA THR A 164 -5.64 8.67 1.89
C THR A 164 -5.45 7.64 0.78
N VAL A 165 -5.30 8.11 -0.47
CA VAL A 165 -5.30 7.24 -1.64
C VAL A 165 -4.13 7.54 -2.57
N ALA A 166 -3.48 6.50 -3.10
CA ALA A 166 -2.53 6.61 -4.20
C ALA A 166 -3.00 5.78 -5.40
N VAL A 167 -2.90 6.34 -6.62
CA VAL A 167 -3.24 5.61 -7.86
C VAL A 167 -2.07 5.63 -8.81
N LEU A 168 -1.46 4.46 -8.98
CA LEU A 168 -0.42 4.16 -9.95
C LEU A 168 -1.07 3.51 -11.17
N ALA A 169 -1.48 4.34 -12.13
CA ALA A 169 -2.06 3.88 -13.38
C ALA A 169 -1.86 4.96 -14.45
N CYS A 170 -2.12 4.67 -15.71
CA CYS A 170 -2.12 5.65 -16.81
C CYS A 170 -3.18 6.75 -16.60
N GLU A 171 -2.82 8.03 -16.78
CA GLU A 171 -3.75 9.18 -16.72
C GLU A 171 -4.64 9.21 -15.47
N SER A 172 -4.18 8.74 -14.31
CA SER A 172 -5.06 8.57 -13.15
C SER A 172 -5.64 9.88 -12.61
N GLU A 173 -4.98 11.02 -12.82
CA GLU A 173 -5.54 12.35 -12.49
C GLU A 173 -6.84 12.61 -13.25
N LYS A 174 -6.86 12.30 -14.55
CA LYS A 174 -8.01 12.57 -15.42
C LYS A 174 -9.23 11.70 -15.06
N TYR A 175 -9.01 10.43 -14.70
CA TYR A 175 -10.11 9.47 -14.54
C TYR A 175 -10.46 9.16 -13.08
N PHE A 176 -9.49 9.18 -12.15
CA PHE A 176 -9.73 8.85 -10.75
C PHE A 176 -9.97 10.08 -9.86
N ASP A 177 -9.41 11.26 -10.15
CA ASP A 177 -9.43 12.37 -9.18
C ASP A 177 -10.85 12.79 -8.78
N SER A 178 -11.72 13.01 -9.77
CA SER A 178 -13.13 13.38 -9.53
C SER A 178 -13.89 12.28 -8.80
N VAL A 179 -13.67 11.01 -9.16
CA VAL A 179 -14.30 9.85 -8.54
C VAL A 179 -13.88 9.74 -7.07
N LEU A 180 -12.58 9.80 -6.79
CA LEU A 180 -12.03 9.70 -5.44
C LEU A 180 -12.52 10.86 -4.55
N ARG A 181 -12.50 12.09 -5.05
CA ARG A 181 -13.00 13.25 -4.30
C ARG A 181 -14.50 13.16 -4.05
N SER A 182 -15.28 12.64 -4.99
CA SER A 182 -16.74 12.47 -4.82
C SER A 182 -17.09 11.48 -3.70
N ILE A 183 -16.21 10.54 -3.39
CA ILE A 183 -16.36 9.59 -2.27
C ILE A 183 -15.59 10.03 -1.01
N GLY A 184 -15.10 11.27 -0.97
CA GLY A 184 -14.40 11.84 0.19
C GLY A 184 -12.95 11.42 0.36
N ALA A 185 -12.39 10.64 -0.58
CA ALA A 185 -10.99 10.23 -0.53
C ALA A 185 -10.04 11.40 -0.83
N LYS A 186 -8.81 11.31 -0.31
CA LYS A 186 -7.75 12.31 -0.43
C LYS A 186 -6.58 11.74 -1.23
N PRO A 187 -6.48 12.02 -2.55
CA PRO A 187 -5.37 11.53 -3.35
C PRO A 187 -4.04 12.17 -2.91
N ILE A 188 -2.98 11.35 -2.83
CA ILE A 188 -1.59 11.76 -2.56
C ILE A 188 -0.64 11.41 -3.70
N VAL A 189 -1.05 10.52 -4.61
CA VAL A 189 -0.35 10.20 -5.86
C VAL A 189 -1.38 10.00 -6.96
N LEU A 190 -1.23 10.76 -8.04
CA LEU A 190 -1.94 10.60 -9.32
C LEU A 190 -0.93 10.82 -10.46
N THR A 191 -1.30 10.41 -11.67
CA THR A 191 -0.47 10.52 -12.87
C THR A 191 -1.21 11.30 -13.97
N LYS A 192 -0.43 12.00 -14.79
CA LYS A 192 -0.91 12.86 -15.87
C LYS A 192 -0.79 12.23 -17.26
N THR A 193 0.02 11.18 -17.39
CA THR A 193 0.35 10.56 -18.68
C THR A 193 0.27 9.04 -18.58
N PHE A 194 0.49 8.36 -19.70
CA PHE A 194 0.77 6.93 -19.70
C PHE A 194 2.08 6.64 -18.97
N MET A 195 2.10 5.55 -18.22
CA MET A 195 3.23 5.16 -17.37
C MET A 195 3.18 3.68 -17.00
N ALA A 196 4.31 3.12 -16.56
CA ALA A 196 4.41 1.76 -16.07
C ALA A 196 4.12 1.66 -14.54
N PRO A 197 3.00 1.06 -14.11
CA PRO A 197 2.58 1.02 -12.70
C PRO A 197 3.20 -0.17 -11.94
N GLU A 198 4.53 -0.21 -11.88
CA GLU A 198 5.30 -1.34 -11.35
C GLU A 198 5.71 -1.16 -9.88
N ALA A 199 6.18 -2.24 -9.24
CA ALA A 199 6.34 -2.33 -7.79
C ALA A 199 7.41 -1.40 -7.18
N TYR A 200 8.35 -0.90 -7.97
CA TYR A 200 9.33 0.09 -7.48
C TYR A 200 8.69 1.42 -7.05
N LEU A 201 7.47 1.71 -7.51
CA LEU A 201 6.69 2.86 -7.04
C LEU A 201 6.02 2.57 -5.70
N LEU A 202 5.60 1.32 -5.47
CA LEU A 202 5.09 0.89 -4.15
C LEU A 202 6.18 0.95 -3.09
N GLU A 203 7.41 0.54 -3.43
CA GLU A 203 8.59 0.74 -2.57
C GLU A 203 8.78 2.23 -2.27
N ALA A 204 8.88 3.08 -3.30
CA ALA A 204 9.12 4.50 -3.11
C ALA A 204 8.03 5.18 -2.27
N LEU A 205 6.77 4.76 -2.42
CA LEU A 205 5.65 5.26 -1.63
C LEU A 205 5.83 4.84 -0.18
N THR A 206 6.03 3.55 0.05
CA THR A 206 6.19 2.98 1.40
C THR A 206 7.35 3.62 2.14
N GLU A 207 8.53 3.68 1.52
CA GLU A 207 9.71 4.26 2.17
C GLU A 207 9.47 5.72 2.57
N THR A 208 8.77 6.48 1.72
CA THR A 208 8.53 7.90 1.97
C THR A 208 7.48 8.11 3.06
N VAL A 209 6.36 7.38 3.03
CA VAL A 209 5.31 7.52 4.06
C VAL A 209 5.78 7.01 5.42
N SER A 210 6.60 5.96 5.47
CA SER A 210 7.22 5.53 6.73
C SER A 210 8.10 6.62 7.36
N LYS A 211 8.73 7.47 6.53
CA LYS A 211 9.70 8.46 6.98
C LYS A 211 9.07 9.83 7.26
N PHE A 212 8.11 10.25 6.45
CA PHE A 212 7.57 11.62 6.48
C PHE A 212 6.06 11.69 6.73
N GLY A 213 5.38 10.54 6.81
CA GLY A 213 3.93 10.47 6.87
C GLY A 213 3.27 10.70 5.50
N ALA A 214 1.96 10.49 5.44
CA ALA A 214 1.19 10.57 4.20
C ALA A 214 0.85 12.01 3.76
N GLU A 215 0.95 12.97 4.68
CA GLU A 215 0.63 14.39 4.43
C GLU A 215 1.73 15.12 3.65
N ASP A 216 2.98 14.62 3.64
CA ASP A 216 4.09 15.21 2.88
C ASP A 216 4.05 14.80 1.38
N LYS A 217 3.03 15.29 0.68
CA LYS A 217 2.83 15.06 -0.76
C LYS A 217 4.03 15.48 -1.61
N LYS A 218 4.80 16.49 -1.18
CA LYS A 218 5.98 16.98 -1.91
C LYS A 218 7.11 15.95 -1.87
N SER A 219 7.40 15.39 -0.71
CA SER A 219 8.38 14.32 -0.56
C SER A 219 7.94 13.06 -1.31
N ILE A 220 6.65 12.69 -1.21
CA ILE A 220 6.08 11.53 -1.92
C ILE A 220 6.24 11.69 -3.44
N ARG A 221 5.78 12.82 -4.00
CA ARG A 221 5.92 13.10 -5.43
C ARG A 221 7.39 13.08 -5.87
N SER A 222 8.28 13.65 -5.09
CA SER A 222 9.71 13.67 -5.39
C SER A 222 10.31 12.25 -5.41
N ALA A 223 9.87 11.37 -4.49
CA ALA A 223 10.29 9.97 -4.47
C ALA A 223 9.73 9.19 -5.67
N MET A 224 8.46 9.41 -6.04
CA MET A 224 7.86 8.83 -7.25
C MET A 224 8.67 9.16 -8.49
N ILE A 225 9.01 10.45 -8.67
CA ILE A 225 9.79 10.93 -9.82
C ILE A 225 11.17 10.27 -9.88
N ARG A 226 11.90 10.25 -8.75
CA ARG A 226 13.24 9.65 -8.70
C ARG A 226 13.21 8.15 -8.98
N SER A 227 12.26 7.44 -8.39
CA SER A 227 12.09 6.01 -8.61
C SER A 227 11.74 5.72 -10.07
N TYR A 228 10.74 6.40 -10.62
CA TYR A 228 10.32 6.24 -12.01
C TYR A 228 11.44 6.56 -13.01
N ALA A 229 12.14 7.68 -12.82
CA ALA A 229 13.28 8.06 -13.67
C ALA A 229 14.38 6.98 -13.70
N LYS A 230 14.70 6.41 -12.53
CA LYS A 230 15.71 5.35 -12.38
C LYS A 230 15.32 4.09 -13.16
N TYR A 231 14.11 3.58 -12.96
CA TYR A 231 13.68 2.31 -13.56
C TYR A 231 13.34 2.44 -15.05
N GLN A 232 12.72 3.55 -15.45
CA GLN A 232 12.37 3.81 -16.85
C GLN A 232 13.53 4.39 -17.67
N LYS A 233 14.68 4.69 -17.02
CA LYS A 233 15.88 5.26 -17.66
C LYS A 233 15.59 6.55 -18.42
N ILE A 234 14.81 7.44 -17.80
CA ILE A 234 14.46 8.76 -18.34
C ILE A 234 14.97 9.88 -17.42
N SER A 235 15.01 11.11 -17.93
CA SER A 235 15.39 12.27 -17.12
C SER A 235 14.38 12.54 -15.99
N LEU A 236 14.85 13.17 -14.90
CA LEU A 236 13.96 13.64 -13.82
C LEU A 236 12.89 14.61 -14.32
N LYS A 237 13.19 15.41 -15.36
CA LYS A 237 12.23 16.32 -16.00
C LYS A 237 11.10 15.54 -16.67
N ALA A 238 11.44 14.50 -17.44
CA ALA A 238 10.46 13.63 -18.10
C ALA A 238 9.64 12.81 -17.10
N ALA A 239 10.27 12.21 -16.09
CA ALA A 239 9.53 11.56 -15.00
C ALA A 239 8.65 12.58 -14.23
N GLY A 240 9.13 13.82 -14.10
CA GLY A 240 8.40 14.92 -13.47
C GLY A 240 7.11 15.31 -14.18
N SER A 241 6.97 15.08 -15.48
CA SER A 241 5.70 15.30 -16.20
C SER A 241 4.68 14.18 -16.01
N VAL A 242 5.11 13.00 -15.56
CA VAL A 242 4.22 11.86 -15.30
C VAL A 242 3.37 12.08 -14.05
N PHE A 243 3.94 12.65 -12.98
CA PHE A 243 3.25 12.72 -11.68
C PHE A 243 2.58 14.07 -11.44
N SER A 244 1.34 13.99 -10.99
CA SER A 244 0.49 15.12 -10.59
C SER A 244 1.14 16.02 -9.56
N LYS A 245 0.77 17.31 -9.57
CA LYS A 245 1.11 18.25 -8.51
C LYS A 245 -0.13 18.40 -7.64
N LEU A 246 -0.18 17.63 -6.56
CA LEU A 246 -1.29 17.65 -5.62
C LEU A 246 -0.95 18.64 -4.49
N GLU A 247 -1.84 19.59 -4.25
CA GLU A 247 -1.79 20.53 -3.12
C GLU A 247 -2.42 19.89 -1.88
#